data_AF-A0A7X8WDK2-F1
#
_entry.id   AF-A0A7X8WDK2-F1
#
_cell.length_a   1.000
_cell.length_b   1.000
_cell.length_c   1.000
_cell.angle_alpha   90.00
_cell.angle_beta   90.00
_cell.angle_gamma   90.00
#
_symmetry.space_group_name_H-M   'P 1'
#
loop_
_entity.id
_entity.type
_entity.pdbx_description
1 polymer ?
#
loop_
_entity_poly.entity_id
_entity_poly.type
_entity_poly.pdbx_seq_one_letter_code
_entity_poly.pdbx_strand_id
1 'polypeptide(L)'
;MKTFIFFIITAMLFSSCATIFTKSRQSITFTGKPGTKIYDPTTNIKLGEIDQDETVTISLKKELNDKQLVIKNEGEKSKAVIIESTFNAHTLWNILFWPGFLVDLGTGQMNKYENTIINLAD
;
A
#
# COMPACT_ATOMS: atom_id res chain seq x y z
N MET A 1 -39.12 15.71 18.30
CA MET A 1 -38.01 14.98 18.97
C MET A 1 -37.56 13.73 18.21
N LYS A 2 -38.48 12.93 17.65
CA LYS A 2 -38.19 11.71 16.87
C LYS A 2 -37.25 11.95 15.66
N THR A 3 -37.48 13.04 14.92
CA THR A 3 -36.72 13.43 13.72
C THR A 3 -35.29 13.91 14.03
N PHE A 4 -35.09 14.51 15.20
CA PHE A 4 -33.78 15.02 15.62
C PHE A 4 -32.85 13.88 16.06
N ILE A 5 -33.43 12.86 16.71
CA ILE A 5 -32.73 11.61 17.05
C ILE A 5 -32.30 10.87 15.78
N PHE A 6 -33.14 10.84 14.74
CA PHE A 6 -32.79 10.22 13.46
C PHE A 6 -31.60 10.95 12.79
N PHE A 7 -31.58 12.28 12.82
CA PHE A 7 -30.47 13.07 12.26
C PHE A 7 -29.16 12.89 13.02
N ILE A 8 -29.21 12.76 14.36
CA ILE A 8 -28.03 12.49 15.20
C ILE A 8 -27.51 11.08 14.95
N ILE A 9 -28.39 10.08 14.81
CA ILE A 9 -28.00 8.70 14.50
C ILE A 9 -27.37 8.63 13.10
N THR A 10 -27.92 9.32 12.10
CA THR A 10 -27.32 9.40 10.76
C THR A 10 -25.96 10.12 10.80
N ALA A 11 -25.83 11.22 11.55
CA ALA A 11 -24.56 11.92 11.71
C ALA A 11 -23.49 11.07 12.44
N MET A 12 -23.89 10.24 13.41
CA MET A 12 -22.99 9.30 14.09
C MET A 12 -22.62 8.09 13.22
N LEU A 13 -23.49 7.69 12.28
CA LEU A 13 -23.15 6.67 11.27
C LEU A 13 -22.13 7.21 10.24
N PHE A 14 -22.13 8.51 9.96
CA PHE A 14 -21.10 9.18 9.13
C PHE A 14 -19.85 9.62 9.91
N SER A 15 -19.85 9.59 11.24
CA SER A 15 -18.66 9.90 12.06
C SER A 15 -17.77 8.69 12.33
N SER A 16 -18.11 7.54 11.77
CA SER A 16 -17.28 6.33 11.86
C SER A 16 -16.33 6.28 10.66
N CYS A 17 -15.06 6.00 10.91
CA CYS A 17 -13.96 5.89 9.95
C CYS A 17 -14.11 4.74 8.93
N ALA A 18 -15.26 4.63 8.25
CA ALA A 18 -15.43 3.85 7.04
C ALA A 18 -14.64 4.56 5.92
N THR A 19 -13.35 4.24 5.86
CA THR A 19 -12.40 4.86 4.95
C THR A 19 -12.62 4.31 3.54
N ILE A 20 -13.67 4.79 2.85
CA ILE A 20 -13.86 4.67 1.39
C ILE A 20 -12.63 5.23 0.63
N PHE A 21 -11.79 6.03 1.32
CA PHE A 21 -10.54 6.58 0.82
C PHE A 21 -9.29 5.84 1.32
N THR A 22 -9.35 4.52 1.56
CA THR A 22 -8.12 3.79 1.87
C THR A 22 -7.20 3.88 0.66
N LYS A 23 -6.13 4.66 0.69
CA LYS A 23 -5.34 4.97 -0.53
C LYS A 23 -4.97 3.69 -1.30
N SER A 24 -5.19 3.71 -2.61
CA SER A 24 -4.83 2.63 -3.55
C SER A 24 -3.32 2.45 -3.71
N ARG A 25 -2.53 3.39 -3.17
CA ARG A 25 -1.08 3.30 -3.06
C ARG A 25 -0.67 3.18 -1.59
N GLN A 26 0.36 2.37 -1.34
CA GLN A 26 1.02 2.22 -0.06
C GLN A 26 2.45 2.74 -0.18
N SER A 27 2.86 3.57 0.77
CA SER A 27 4.24 4.03 0.88
C SER A 27 5.05 2.93 1.57
N ILE A 28 6.15 2.52 0.95
CA ILE A 28 7.08 1.53 1.50
C ILE A 28 8.44 2.18 1.58
N THR A 29 9.04 2.10 2.76
CA THR A 29 10.36 2.63 3.06
C THR A 29 11.38 1.51 2.87
N PHE A 30 12.40 1.77 2.07
CA PHE A 30 13.53 0.88 1.87
C PHE A 30 14.74 1.51 2.55
N THR A 31 15.46 0.72 3.34
CA THR A 31 16.69 1.14 4.01
C THR A 31 17.85 0.37 3.43
N GLY A 32 18.94 1.02 3.07
CA GLY A 32 20.07 0.35 2.42
C GLY A 32 21.22 1.30 2.10
N LYS A 33 22.21 0.80 1.35
CA LYS A 33 23.38 1.58 0.97
C LYS A 33 22.99 2.73 0.01
N PRO A 34 23.62 3.91 0.11
CA PRO A 34 23.40 5.01 -0.81
C PRO A 34 23.79 4.62 -2.25
N GLY A 35 23.03 5.09 -3.24
CA GLY A 35 23.21 4.75 -4.67
C GLY A 35 22.48 3.48 -5.12
N THR A 36 21.72 2.83 -4.22
CA THR A 36 20.87 1.68 -4.55
C THR A 36 19.65 2.11 -5.34
N LYS A 37 19.44 1.56 -6.53
CA LYS A 37 18.32 1.87 -7.42
C LYS A 37 17.27 0.78 -7.39
N ILE A 38 16.02 1.17 -7.19
CA ILE A 38 14.87 0.27 -7.15
C ILE A 38 14.13 0.33 -8.49
N TYR A 39 13.96 -0.83 -9.11
CA TYR A 39 13.29 -1.00 -10.40
C TYR A 39 12.08 -1.90 -10.28
N ASP A 40 11.08 -1.61 -11.09
CA ASP A 40 10.00 -2.55 -11.36
C ASP A 40 10.43 -3.51 -12.49
N PRO A 41 10.46 -4.84 -12.28
CA PRO A 41 10.86 -5.80 -13.30
C PRO A 41 9.90 -5.82 -14.50
N THR A 42 8.63 -5.51 -14.29
CA THR A 42 7.60 -5.60 -15.35
C THR A 42 7.67 -4.41 -16.28
N THR A 43 7.85 -3.20 -15.74
CA THR A 43 7.87 -1.96 -16.52
C THR A 43 9.28 -1.44 -16.80
N ASN A 44 10.30 -1.99 -16.14
CA ASN A 44 11.68 -1.51 -16.16
C ASN A 44 11.83 -0.02 -15.77
N ILE A 45 10.85 0.53 -15.06
CA ILE A 45 10.84 1.92 -14.60
C ILE A 45 11.61 2.01 -13.28
N LYS A 46 12.46 3.04 -13.15
CA LYS A 46 13.10 3.41 -11.89
C LYS A 46 12.04 3.98 -10.93
N LEU A 47 11.83 3.30 -9.81
CA LEU A 47 10.85 3.70 -8.79
C LEU A 47 11.44 4.66 -7.76
N GLY A 48 12.74 4.54 -7.49
CA GLY A 48 13.45 5.36 -6.52
C GLY A 48 14.94 5.02 -6.47
N GLU A 49 15.69 5.88 -5.80
CA GLU A 49 17.10 5.68 -5.47
C GLU A 49 17.30 6.03 -4.00
N ILE A 50 18.16 5.27 -3.31
CA ILE A 50 18.52 5.54 -1.93
C ILE A 50 19.52 6.68 -1.92
N ASP A 51 19.11 7.80 -1.33
CA ASP A 51 19.94 8.97 -1.14
C ASP A 51 20.92 8.78 0.04
N GLN A 52 21.66 9.83 0.40
CA GLN A 52 22.69 9.78 1.45
C GLN A 52 22.13 9.46 2.85
N ASP A 53 20.82 9.62 3.05
CA ASP A 53 20.12 9.32 4.31
C ASP A 53 19.81 7.82 4.50
N GLU A 54 20.42 6.94 3.68
CA GLU A 54 20.31 5.47 3.71
C GLU A 54 18.87 4.94 3.58
N THR A 55 17.90 5.81 3.28
CA THR A 55 16.48 5.48 3.23
C THR A 55 15.81 6.10 2.01
N VAL A 56 14.84 5.38 1.44
CA VAL A 56 13.96 5.89 0.38
C VAL A 56 12.53 5.43 0.59
N THR A 57 11.57 6.34 0.48
CA THR A 57 10.15 6.01 0.56
C THR A 57 9.54 6.06 -0.84
N ILE A 58 9.07 4.93 -1.36
CA ILE A 58 8.39 4.85 -2.64
C ILE A 58 6.91 4.52 -2.45
N SER A 59 6.04 5.13 -3.27
CA SER A 59 4.60 4.86 -3.23
C SER A 59 4.22 3.82 -4.28
N LEU A 60 4.00 2.58 -3.86
CA LEU A 60 3.60 1.47 -4.73
C LEU A 60 2.08 1.37 -4.81
N LYS A 61 1.55 1.07 -5.99
CA LYS A 61 0.14 0.72 -6.15
C LYS A 61 -0.08 -0.65 -5.52
N LYS A 62 -1.16 -0.79 -4.72
CA LYS A 62 -1.59 -2.06 -4.15
C LYS A 62 -2.14 -2.96 -5.26
N GLU A 63 -1.76 -4.21 -5.22
CA GLU A 63 -2.17 -5.23 -6.18
C GLU A 63 -2.61 -6.49 -5.46
N LEU A 64 -3.45 -7.29 -6.10
CA LEU A 64 -3.92 -8.57 -5.54
C LEU A 64 -2.80 -9.60 -5.43
N ASN A 65 -1.80 -9.49 -6.32
CA ASN A 65 -0.67 -10.39 -6.41
C ASN A 65 0.55 -9.80 -5.71
N ASP A 66 1.49 -10.67 -5.38
CA ASP A 66 2.79 -10.28 -4.85
C ASP A 66 3.56 -9.45 -5.88
N LYS A 67 4.24 -8.41 -5.39
CA LYS A 67 4.99 -7.50 -6.23
C LYS A 67 6.47 -7.77 -6.09
N GLN A 68 7.11 -8.18 -7.18
CA GLN A 68 8.57 -8.31 -7.23
C GLN A 68 9.20 -6.97 -7.58
N LEU A 69 10.27 -6.59 -6.89
CA LEU A 69 11.11 -5.43 -7.17
C LEU A 69 12.54 -5.89 -7.40
N VAL A 70 13.23 -5.22 -8.32
CA VAL A 70 14.65 -5.50 -8.61
C VAL A 70 15.48 -4.35 -8.07
N ILE A 71 16.45 -4.68 -7.24
CA ILE A 71 17.32 -3.75 -6.56
C ILE A 71 18.69 -3.87 -7.20
N LYS A 72 19.18 -2.76 -7.72
CA LYS A 72 20.49 -2.67 -8.37
C LYS A 72 21.36 -1.72 -7.57
N ASN A 73 22.41 -2.25 -6.95
CA ASN A 73 23.45 -1.44 -6.34
C ASN A 73 24.53 -1.14 -7.38
N GLU A 74 25.15 0.02 -7.26
CA GLU A 74 26.27 0.39 -8.11
C GLU A 74 27.49 -0.48 -7.76
N GLY A 75 27.78 -1.47 -8.62
CA GLY A 75 28.92 -2.39 -8.45
C GLY A 75 28.61 -3.78 -7.87
N GLU A 76 27.36 -4.08 -7.54
CA GLU A 76 26.95 -5.39 -6.97
C GLU A 76 25.92 -6.13 -7.85
N LYS A 77 25.73 -7.42 -7.60
CA LYS A 77 24.69 -8.22 -8.26
C LYS A 77 23.31 -7.70 -7.87
N SER A 78 22.41 -7.63 -8.86
CA SER A 78 21.02 -7.22 -8.62
C SER A 78 20.29 -8.24 -7.73
N LYS A 79 19.67 -7.77 -6.65
CA LYS A 79 18.85 -8.58 -5.73
C LYS A 79 17.37 -8.40 -6.08
N ALA A 80 16.61 -9.49 -6.16
CA ALA A 80 15.17 -9.41 -6.30
C ALA A 80 14.51 -9.51 -4.92
N VAL A 81 13.63 -8.56 -4.60
CA VAL A 81 12.86 -8.52 -3.36
C VAL A 81 11.38 -8.69 -3.71
N ILE A 82 10.71 -9.60 -3.01
CA ILE A 82 9.28 -9.85 -3.18
C ILE A 82 8.55 -9.15 -2.03
N ILE A 83 7.53 -8.39 -2.38
CA ILE A 83 6.63 -7.74 -1.44
C ILE A 83 5.34 -8.52 -1.46
N GLU A 84 5.08 -9.23 -0.37
CA GLU A 84 3.90 -10.07 -0.21
C GLU A 84 2.65 -9.19 -0.04
N SER A 85 1.63 -9.55 -0.79
CA SER A 85 0.33 -8.89 -0.75
C SER A 85 -0.63 -9.71 0.10
N THR A 86 -1.06 -9.18 1.23
CA THR A 86 -2.07 -9.82 2.08
C THR A 86 -3.41 -9.11 2.04
N PHE A 87 -4.45 -9.91 2.24
CA PHE A 87 -5.81 -9.41 2.31
C PHE A 87 -6.03 -8.57 3.57
N ASN A 88 -6.61 -7.39 3.39
CA ASN A 88 -6.99 -6.50 4.47
C ASN A 88 -8.39 -6.89 4.98
N ALA A 89 -8.45 -7.53 6.15
CA ALA A 89 -9.70 -7.93 6.79
C ALA A 89 -10.66 -6.75 7.07
N HIS A 90 -10.18 -5.51 7.14
CA HIS A 90 -11.06 -4.34 7.22
C HIS A 90 -11.97 -4.18 6.00
N THR A 91 -11.57 -4.72 4.84
CA THR A 91 -12.40 -4.75 3.63
C THR A 91 -13.66 -5.60 3.82
N LEU A 92 -13.63 -6.61 4.70
CA LEU A 92 -14.82 -7.42 5.01
C LEU A 92 -15.92 -6.60 5.70
N TRP A 93 -15.55 -5.55 6.44
CA TRP A 93 -16.53 -4.60 6.99
C TRP A 93 -17.23 -3.79 5.89
N ASN A 94 -16.51 -3.48 4.80
CA ASN A 94 -17.09 -2.82 3.63
C ASN A 94 -17.98 -3.77 2.80
N ILE A 95 -17.82 -5.11 2.92
CA ILE A 95 -18.75 -6.11 2.33
C ILE A 95 -20.13 -6.04 2.97
N LEU A 96 -20.20 -5.79 4.28
CA LEU A 96 -21.49 -5.64 4.97
C LEU A 96 -22.31 -4.44 4.43
N PHE A 97 -21.63 -3.45 3.84
CA PHE A 97 -22.19 -2.30 3.14
C PHE A 97 -21.92 -2.40 1.62
N TRP A 98 -22.57 -3.38 0.98
CA TRP A 98 -22.57 -3.74 -0.45
C TRP A 98 -21.95 -2.77 -1.48
N PRO A 99 -22.34 -1.48 -1.58
CA PRO A 99 -21.74 -0.57 -2.56
C PRO A 99 -20.24 -0.28 -2.33
N GLY A 100 -19.75 -0.29 -1.08
CA GLY A 100 -18.35 0.00 -0.77
C GLY A 100 -17.40 -1.11 -1.24
N PHE A 101 -17.81 -2.37 -1.09
CA PHE A 101 -16.99 -3.51 -1.47
C PHE A 101 -16.75 -3.62 -2.98
N LEU A 102 -17.72 -3.30 -3.83
CA LEU A 102 -17.51 -3.32 -5.29
C LEU A 102 -16.43 -2.32 -5.73
N VAL A 103 -16.35 -1.18 -5.05
CA VAL A 103 -15.31 -0.17 -5.27
C VAL A 103 -13.95 -0.67 -4.79
N ASP A 104 -13.89 -1.29 -3.61
CA ASP A 104 -12.66 -1.87 -3.08
C ASP A 104 -12.13 -3.05 -3.93
N LEU A 105 -13.04 -3.86 -4.48
CA LEU A 105 -12.73 -4.92 -5.45
C LEU A 105 -12.10 -4.36 -6.73
N GLY A 106 -12.75 -3.35 -7.34
CA GLY A 106 -12.29 -2.78 -8.60
C GLY A 106 -10.98 -1.99 -8.47
N THR A 107 -10.70 -1.42 -7.29
CA THR A 107 -9.52 -0.57 -7.06
C THR A 107 -8.32 -1.32 -6.47
N GLY A 108 -8.49 -2.58 -6.04
CA GLY A 108 -7.43 -3.36 -5.37
C GLY A 108 -7.15 -2.90 -3.94
N GLN A 109 -8.03 -2.07 -3.36
CA GLN A 109 -7.91 -1.57 -1.99
C GLN A 109 -8.08 -2.69 -0.94
N MET A 110 -8.58 -3.85 -1.37
CA MET A 110 -8.73 -5.02 -0.52
C MET A 110 -7.41 -5.63 -0.03
N ASN A 111 -6.29 -5.33 -0.70
CA ASN A 111 -4.98 -5.84 -0.35
C ASN A 111 -4.12 -4.76 0.32
N LYS A 112 -3.18 -5.21 1.14
CA LYS A 112 -2.13 -4.41 1.75
C LYS A 112 -0.81 -5.14 1.58
N TYR A 113 0.28 -4.41 1.49
CA TYR A 113 1.61 -5.00 1.60
C TYR A 113 1.95 -5.17 3.07
N GLU A 114 2.44 -6.35 3.46
CA GLU A 114 2.80 -6.61 4.87
C GLU A 114 3.95 -5.72 5.34
N ASN A 115 5.00 -5.64 4.51
CA ASN A 115 6.20 -4.92 4.87
C ASN A 115 6.14 -3.48 4.38
N THR A 116 6.01 -2.56 5.34
CA THR A 116 6.09 -1.12 5.11
C THR A 116 7.53 -0.61 5.22
N ILE A 117 8.40 -1.35 5.90
CA ILE A 117 9.83 -1.07 6.02
C ILE A 117 10.59 -2.32 5.57
N ILE A 118 11.46 -2.17 4.58
CA ILE A 118 12.27 -3.25 4.02
C ILE A 118 13.74 -2.87 4.17
N ASN A 119 14.48 -3.64 4.96
CA ASN A 119 15.92 -3.49 5.08
C ASN A 119 16.61 -4.27 3.96
N LEU A 120 17.53 -3.60 3.25
CA LEU A 120 18.30 -4.13 2.14
C LEU A 120 19.76 -4.42 2.51
N ALA A 121 20.15 -4.12 3.75
CA ALA A 121 21.45 -4.41 4.31
C ALA A 121 21.53 -5.89 4.75
N ASP A 122 21.62 -6.80 3.78
CA ASP A 122 22.18 -8.15 3.96
C ASP A 122 23.35 -8.34 3.02
#